data_AF-A0A3D2GT54-F1
#
_entry.id   AF-A0A3D2GT54-F1
#
_cell.length_a   1.000
_cell.length_b   1.000
_cell.length_c   1.000
_cell.angle_alpha   90.00
_cell.angle_beta   90.00
_cell.angle_gamma   90.00
#
_symmetry.space_group_name_H-M   'P 1'
#
loop_
_entity.id
_entity.type
_entity.pdbx_description
1 polymer ?
#
loop_
_entity_poly.entity_id
_entity_poly.type
_entity_poly.pdbx_seq_one_letter_code
_entity_poly.pdbx_strand_id
1 'polypeptide(L)'
;MASHPSPALVLASASPRRVDLLQQIGIAPDRILPADIDESPLRGELPIDHARRLAAGKAEAVLSALQTAADLPTPYIVLAGDTVVALGRRILPKAETDRDVADCLTLLSGRNHRVLSAVHMLTSDGRSASRLVATKVTFKRLSDQESAAYVTSGEGLGKAGGYAI
;
A
#
# COMPACT_ATOMS: atom_id res chain seq x y z
N MET A 1 6.14 -33.77 19.76
CA MET A 1 6.27 -32.33 19.45
C MET A 1 4.87 -31.80 19.24
N ALA A 2 4.37 -30.92 20.11
CA ALA A 2 3.04 -30.34 19.92
C ALA A 2 3.08 -29.49 18.65
N SER A 3 2.27 -29.84 17.65
CA SER A 3 2.04 -28.99 16.48
C SER A 3 1.31 -27.74 16.97
N HIS A 4 2.04 -26.66 17.18
CA HIS A 4 1.38 -25.37 17.35
C HIS A 4 0.62 -25.09 16.06
N PRO A 5 -0.71 -24.86 16.11
CA PRO A 5 -1.41 -24.41 14.93
C PRO A 5 -0.72 -23.15 14.42
N SER A 6 -0.45 -23.11 13.10
CA SER A 6 0.11 -21.91 12.50
C SER A 6 -0.86 -20.75 12.74
N PRO A 7 -0.38 -19.55 13.12
CA PRO A 7 -1.27 -18.43 13.37
C PRO A 7 -2.04 -18.08 12.10
N ALA A 8 -3.34 -17.81 12.22
CA ALA A 8 -4.14 -17.38 11.09
C ALA A 8 -3.63 -16.02 10.57
N LEU A 9 -3.54 -15.84 9.25
CA LEU A 9 -3.09 -14.61 8.61
C LEU A 9 -4.29 -13.79 8.12
N VAL A 10 -4.41 -12.57 8.63
CA VAL A 10 -5.37 -11.57 8.18
C VAL A 10 -4.67 -10.52 7.33
N LEU A 11 -5.09 -10.35 6.09
CA LEU A 11 -4.62 -9.26 5.22
C LEU A 11 -5.48 -8.01 5.41
N ALA A 12 -4.88 -6.96 5.97
CA ALA A 12 -5.47 -5.65 6.19
C ALA A 12 -5.45 -4.78 4.92
N SER A 13 -5.99 -5.26 3.80
CA SER A 13 -5.96 -4.53 2.52
C SER A 13 -7.11 -4.87 1.58
N ALA A 14 -7.65 -3.86 0.89
CA ALA A 14 -8.59 -4.03 -0.21
C ALA A 14 -7.91 -4.29 -1.57
N SER A 15 -6.57 -4.25 -1.65
CA SER A 15 -5.86 -4.28 -2.94
C SER A 15 -5.72 -5.70 -3.48
N PRO A 16 -6.27 -6.01 -4.67
CA PRO A 16 -6.10 -7.33 -5.30
C PRO A 16 -4.63 -7.68 -5.52
N ARG A 17 -3.83 -6.69 -5.94
CA ARG A 17 -2.38 -6.85 -6.15
C ARG A 17 -1.63 -7.38 -4.92
N ARG A 18 -2.07 -7.05 -3.70
CA ARG A 18 -1.42 -7.55 -2.48
C ARG A 18 -1.76 -9.01 -2.19
N VAL A 19 -2.97 -9.44 -2.55
CA VAL A 19 -3.35 -10.85 -2.49
C VAL A 19 -2.49 -11.64 -3.47
N ASP A 20 -2.36 -11.15 -4.71
CA ASP A 20 -1.55 -11.79 -5.75
C ASP A 20 -0.08 -11.92 -5.32
N LEU A 21 0.50 -10.88 -4.68
CA LEU A 21 1.87 -10.91 -4.17
C LEU A 21 2.08 -11.95 -3.07
N LEU A 22 1.10 -12.15 -2.17
CA LEU A 22 1.18 -13.21 -1.17
C LEU A 22 1.08 -14.59 -1.81
N GLN A 23 0.18 -14.76 -2.78
CA GLN A 23 0.02 -16.01 -3.51
C GLN A 23 1.30 -16.40 -4.27
N GLN A 24 2.02 -15.44 -4.85
CA GLN A 24 3.30 -15.68 -5.53
C GLN A 24 4.37 -16.29 -4.61
N ILE A 25 4.31 -16.02 -3.30
CA ILE A 25 5.22 -16.60 -2.30
C ILE A 25 4.60 -17.79 -1.55
N GLY A 26 3.47 -18.33 -2.06
CA GLY A 26 2.81 -19.51 -1.49
C GLY A 26 2.02 -19.24 -0.21
N ILE A 27 1.66 -17.98 0.07
CA ILE A 27 0.89 -17.59 1.26
C ILE A 27 -0.51 -17.18 0.83
N ALA A 28 -1.53 -17.82 1.41
CA ALA A 28 -2.92 -17.39 1.28
C ALA A 28 -3.39 -16.82 2.63
N PRO A 29 -3.96 -15.59 2.67
CA PRO A 29 -4.55 -15.08 3.90
C PRO A 29 -5.83 -15.86 4.24
N ASP A 30 -5.98 -16.23 5.51
CA ASP A 30 -7.21 -16.86 6.03
C ASP A 30 -8.39 -15.89 6.03
N ARG A 31 -8.10 -14.59 6.11
CA ARG A 31 -9.11 -13.53 6.04
C ARG A 31 -8.55 -12.29 5.36
N ILE A 32 -9.36 -11.64 4.54
CA ILE A 32 -9.06 -10.32 3.98
C ILE A 32 -10.03 -9.34 4.63
N LEU A 33 -9.51 -8.35 5.34
CA LEU A 33 -10.32 -7.33 6.00
C LEU A 33 -9.72 -5.95 5.68
N PRO A 34 -10.30 -5.17 4.77
CA PRO A 34 -9.78 -3.84 4.49
C PRO A 34 -9.96 -2.92 5.70
N ALA A 35 -8.93 -2.13 5.98
CA ALA A 35 -8.99 -1.10 7.01
C ALA A 35 -9.66 0.16 6.46
N ASP A 36 -10.52 0.78 7.26
CA ASP A 36 -11.12 2.08 7.00
C ASP A 36 -10.43 3.12 7.89
N ILE A 37 -9.44 3.83 7.33
CA ILE A 37 -8.68 4.87 8.03
C ILE A 37 -8.53 6.10 7.14
N ASP A 38 -8.33 7.27 7.75
CA ASP A 38 -7.94 8.47 7.01
C ASP A 38 -6.50 8.34 6.47
N GLU A 39 -6.40 8.21 5.15
CA GLU A 39 -5.13 8.12 4.43
C GLU A 39 -4.52 9.49 4.12
N SER A 40 -5.14 10.60 4.53
CA SER A 40 -4.64 11.96 4.24
C SER A 40 -3.27 12.19 4.88
N PRO A 41 -2.30 12.81 4.16
CA PRO A 41 -1.03 13.20 4.75
C PRO A 41 -1.19 14.25 5.86
N LEU A 42 -0.45 14.08 6.96
CA LEU A 42 -0.41 15.08 8.02
C LEU A 42 0.43 16.29 7.59
N ARG A 43 0.21 17.44 8.25
CA ARG A 43 0.96 18.66 7.96
C ARG A 43 2.46 18.43 8.16
N GLY A 44 3.23 18.58 7.07
CA GLY A 44 4.70 18.44 7.09
C GLY A 44 5.19 16.99 7.12
N GLU A 45 4.29 16.01 7.02
CA GLU A 45 4.63 14.60 7.04
C GLU A 45 5.54 14.23 5.86
N LEU A 46 6.64 13.53 6.16
CA LEU A 46 7.53 13.04 5.11
C LEU A 46 6.95 11.77 4.48
N PRO A 47 7.20 11.51 3.18
CA PRO A 47 6.66 10.33 2.50
C PRO A 47 6.99 8.98 3.17
N ILE A 48 8.17 8.86 3.79
CA ILE A 48 8.59 7.65 4.51
C ILE A 48 7.75 7.43 5.76
N ASP A 49 7.50 8.52 6.51
CA ASP A 49 6.72 8.48 7.74
C ASP A 49 5.24 8.24 7.42
N HIS A 50 4.75 8.86 6.35
CA HIS A 50 3.41 8.64 5.81
C HIS A 50 3.16 7.16 5.48
N ALA A 51 4.03 6.54 4.66
CA ALA A 51 3.89 5.13 4.29
C ALA A 51 3.89 4.21 5.52
N ARG A 52 4.78 4.47 6.50
CA ARG A 52 4.84 3.70 7.75
C ARG A 52 3.58 3.87 8.58
N ARG A 53 3.12 5.10 8.77
CA ARG A 53 1.91 5.40 9.55
C ARG A 53 0.69 4.73 8.93
N LEU A 54 0.53 4.80 7.62
CA LEU A 54 -0.60 4.15 6.95
C LEU A 54 -0.55 2.64 7.08
N ALA A 55 0.61 2.00 6.88
CA ALA A 55 0.74 0.56 7.07
C ALA A 55 0.43 0.15 8.52
N ALA A 56 0.97 0.85 9.52
CA ALA A 56 0.71 0.57 10.94
C ALA A 56 -0.77 0.80 11.30
N GLY A 57 -1.32 1.97 10.96
CA GLY A 57 -2.71 2.32 11.27
C GLY A 57 -3.72 1.37 10.65
N LYS A 58 -3.46 0.85 9.44
CA LYS A 58 -4.31 -0.18 8.81
C LYS A 58 -4.31 -1.48 9.61
N ALA A 59 -3.13 -1.92 10.07
CA ALA A 59 -3.03 -3.13 10.88
C ALA A 59 -3.71 -2.95 12.24
N GLU A 60 -3.51 -1.79 12.89
CA GLU A 60 -4.10 -1.45 14.19
C GLU A 60 -5.64 -1.38 14.12
N ALA A 61 -6.19 -0.74 13.08
CA ALA A 61 -7.63 -0.65 12.86
C ALA A 61 -8.26 -2.05 12.69
N VAL A 62 -7.63 -2.91 11.89
CA VAL A 62 -8.08 -4.30 11.70
C VAL A 62 -7.93 -5.13 12.97
N LEU A 63 -6.84 -4.98 13.72
CA LEU A 63 -6.67 -5.67 15.00
C LEU A 63 -7.77 -5.28 15.99
N SER A 64 -8.07 -3.98 16.11
CA SER A 64 -9.15 -3.49 16.98
C SER A 64 -10.51 -4.03 16.56
N ALA A 65 -10.79 -4.12 15.26
CA ALA A 65 -12.05 -4.68 14.75
C ALA A 65 -12.15 -6.20 14.98
N LEU A 66 -11.03 -6.93 14.97
CA LEU A 66 -11.01 -8.37 15.25
C LEU A 66 -11.13 -8.67 16.74
N GLN A 67 -10.61 -7.82 17.62
CA GLN A 67 -10.74 -8.01 19.07
C GLN A 67 -12.19 -7.91 19.55
N THR A 68 -13.04 -7.19 18.83
CA THR A 68 -14.47 -7.08 19.12
C THR A 68 -15.32 -8.15 18.43
N ALA A 69 -14.75 -8.88 17.45
CA ALA A 69 -15.43 -9.94 16.71
C ALA A 69 -15.02 -11.33 17.25
N ALA A 70 -15.98 -12.18 17.63
CA ALA A 70 -15.73 -13.47 18.27
C ALA A 70 -15.29 -14.60 17.30
N ASP A 71 -14.94 -14.27 16.04
CA ASP A 71 -14.99 -15.24 14.94
C ASP A 71 -13.62 -15.71 14.44
N LEU A 72 -12.51 -15.23 15.00
CA LEU A 72 -11.17 -15.62 14.56
C LEU A 72 -10.40 -16.40 15.64
N PRO A 73 -9.92 -17.62 15.35
CA PRO A 73 -9.11 -18.38 16.31
C PRO A 73 -7.80 -17.66 16.61
N THR A 74 -7.42 -17.63 17.90
CA THR A 74 -6.10 -17.20 18.34
C THR A 74 -5.13 -18.38 18.33
N PRO A 75 -3.83 -18.17 18.01
CA PRO A 75 -3.21 -16.90 17.63
C PRO A 75 -3.49 -16.51 16.17
N TYR A 76 -3.48 -15.21 15.88
CA TYR A 76 -3.53 -14.69 14.52
C TYR A 76 -2.55 -13.51 14.32
N ILE A 77 -2.28 -13.20 13.06
CA ILE A 77 -1.39 -12.14 12.60
C ILE A 77 -2.14 -11.26 11.61
N VAL A 78 -2.14 -9.95 11.84
CA VAL A 78 -2.61 -8.94 10.89
C VAL A 78 -1.42 -8.42 10.10
N LEU A 79 -1.48 -8.56 8.78
CA LEU A 79 -0.51 -7.99 7.84
C LEU A 79 -1.15 -6.84 7.07
N ALA A 80 -0.59 -5.66 7.18
CA ALA A 80 -0.97 -4.50 6.39
C ALA A 80 0.18 -4.07 5.48
N GLY A 81 -0.18 -3.39 4.39
CA GLY A 81 0.80 -2.76 3.52
C GLY A 81 0.27 -1.46 2.95
N ASP A 82 1.18 -0.52 2.71
CA ASP A 82 0.91 0.75 2.07
C ASP A 82 1.97 1.09 1.02
N THR A 83 1.57 1.84 0.00
CA THR A 83 2.43 2.23 -1.11
C THR A 83 2.28 3.72 -1.40
N VAL A 84 3.35 4.46 -1.22
CA VAL A 84 3.41 5.91 -1.43
C VAL A 84 4.36 6.22 -2.58
N VAL A 85 3.89 6.98 -3.56
CA VAL A 85 4.77 7.55 -4.61
C VAL A 85 5.18 8.96 -4.22
N ALA A 86 6.47 9.25 -4.27
CA ALA A 86 7.02 10.52 -3.83
C ALA A 86 8.01 11.13 -4.83
N LEU A 87 7.81 12.42 -5.14
CA LEU A 87 8.76 13.25 -5.88
C LEU A 87 9.44 14.21 -4.90
N GLY A 88 10.64 13.85 -4.44
CA GLY A 88 11.32 14.55 -3.36
C GLY A 88 10.53 14.44 -2.04
N ARG A 89 10.06 15.56 -1.50
CA ARG A 89 9.22 15.62 -0.30
C ARG A 89 7.71 15.57 -0.60
N ARG A 90 7.32 15.65 -1.88
CA ARG A 90 5.91 15.66 -2.28
C ARG A 90 5.38 14.23 -2.36
N ILE A 91 4.34 13.93 -1.61
CA ILE A 91 3.52 12.73 -1.76
C ILE A 91 2.59 12.95 -2.96
N LEU A 92 2.59 12.02 -3.91
CA LEU A 92 1.66 12.04 -5.04
C LEU A 92 0.38 11.28 -4.66
N PRO A 93 -0.81 11.85 -4.93
CA PRO A 93 -2.07 11.22 -4.59
C PRO A 93 -2.33 9.97 -5.44
N LYS A 94 -3.35 9.21 -5.07
CA LYS A 94 -3.99 8.27 -6.00
C LYS A 94 -4.67 9.10 -7.09
N ALA A 95 -4.44 8.75 -8.35
CA ALA A 95 -5.11 9.42 -9.46
C ALA A 95 -6.53 8.89 -9.60
N GLU A 96 -7.54 9.71 -9.36
CA GLU A 96 -8.96 9.31 -9.43
C GLU A 96 -9.59 9.65 -10.77
N THR A 97 -8.97 10.57 -11.51
CA THR A 97 -9.42 11.01 -12.84
C THR A 97 -8.28 10.96 -13.85
N ASP A 98 -8.63 10.93 -15.13
CA ASP A 98 -7.70 11.06 -16.26
C ASP A 98 -6.83 12.31 -16.16
N ARG A 99 -7.39 13.39 -15.61
CA ARG A 99 -6.67 14.63 -15.35
C ARG A 99 -5.61 14.43 -14.26
N ASP A 100 -5.94 13.75 -13.17
CA ASP A 100 -4.96 13.45 -12.11
C ASP A 100 -3.81 12.57 -12.63
N VAL A 101 -4.13 11.62 -13.52
CA VAL A 101 -3.12 10.81 -14.22
C VAL A 101 -2.20 11.72 -15.03
N ALA A 102 -2.75 12.59 -15.89
CA ALA A 102 -1.97 13.51 -16.71
C ALA A 102 -1.09 14.45 -15.87
N ASP A 103 -1.62 15.00 -14.78
CA ASP A 103 -0.89 15.88 -13.87
C ASP A 103 0.27 15.13 -13.19
N CYS A 104 0.04 13.89 -12.75
CA CYS A 104 1.09 13.05 -12.19
C CYS A 104 2.18 12.71 -13.22
N LEU A 105 1.81 12.30 -14.44
CA LEU A 105 2.77 12.01 -15.51
C LEU A 105 3.62 13.23 -15.85
N THR A 106 2.99 14.41 -15.92
CA THR A 106 3.69 15.68 -16.15
C THR A 106 4.71 15.96 -15.06
N LEU A 107 4.36 15.71 -13.80
CA LEU A 107 5.28 15.89 -12.67
C LEU A 107 6.46 14.90 -12.71
N LEU A 108 6.24 13.68 -13.19
CA LEU A 108 7.20 12.58 -13.15
C LEU A 108 8.08 12.49 -14.42
N SER A 109 7.61 13.00 -15.56
CA SER A 109 8.29 12.93 -16.86
C SER A 109 9.73 13.43 -16.80
N GLY A 110 10.69 12.58 -17.20
CA GLY A 110 12.11 12.87 -17.21
C GLY A 110 12.76 13.01 -15.83
N ARG A 111 12.08 12.59 -14.75
CA ARG A 111 12.56 12.72 -13.37
C ARG A 111 12.72 11.36 -12.69
N ASN A 112 13.47 11.42 -11.60
CA ASN A 112 13.56 10.33 -10.64
C ASN A 112 12.57 10.56 -9.51
N HIS A 113 11.86 9.52 -9.13
CA HIS A 113 10.97 9.51 -7.97
C HIS A 113 11.17 8.24 -7.16
N ARG A 114 10.50 8.15 -6.02
CA ARG A 114 10.56 7.01 -5.13
C ARG A 114 9.18 6.39 -4.99
N VAL A 115 9.14 5.07 -5.03
CA VAL A 115 8.00 4.26 -4.58
C VAL A 115 8.38 3.67 -3.25
N LEU A 116 7.63 4.00 -2.21
CA LEU A 116 7.85 3.58 -0.84
C LEU A 116 6.79 2.54 -0.50
N SER A 117 7.22 1.30 -0.27
CA SER A 117 6.33 0.22 0.15
C SER A 117 6.63 -0.10 1.61
N ALA A 118 5.64 0.14 2.46
CA ALA A 118 5.69 -0.22 3.87
C ALA A 118 4.84 -1.47 4.09
N VAL A 119 5.32 -2.36 4.94
CA VAL A 119 4.55 -3.47 5.50
C VAL A 119 4.63 -3.40 7.01
N HIS A 120 3.51 -3.69 7.65
CA HIS A 120 3.40 -3.74 9.10
C HIS A 120 2.67 -5.02 9.50
N MET A 121 3.22 -5.71 10.50
CA MET A 121 2.69 -6.96 11.02
C MET A 121 2.39 -6.79 12.50
N LEU A 122 1.19 -7.20 12.92
CA LEU A 122 0.75 -7.21 14.31
C LEU A 122 0.25 -8.61 14.67
N THR A 123 0.73 -9.15 15.78
CA THR A 123 0.19 -10.39 16.35
C THR A 123 -0.98 -10.09 17.28
N SER A 124 -1.88 -11.06 17.48
CA SER A 124 -3.00 -10.95 18.43
C SER A 124 -2.57 -10.69 19.88
N ASP A 125 -1.31 -10.96 20.24
CA ASP A 125 -0.71 -10.68 21.55
C ASP A 125 0.03 -9.33 21.63
N GLY A 126 -0.06 -8.49 20.58
CA GLY A 126 0.42 -7.11 20.58
C GLY A 126 1.88 -6.92 20.15
N ARG A 127 2.59 -7.98 19.73
CA ARG A 127 3.92 -7.83 19.13
C ARG A 127 3.79 -7.26 17.72
N SER A 128 4.74 -6.41 17.33
CA SER A 128 4.73 -5.77 16.02
C SER A 128 6.08 -5.82 15.33
N ALA A 129 6.05 -5.81 14.00
CA ALA A 129 7.23 -5.66 13.15
C ALA A 129 6.89 -4.82 11.92
N SER A 130 7.81 -3.96 11.51
CA SER A 130 7.64 -3.10 10.34
C SER A 130 8.84 -3.20 9.41
N ARG A 131 8.59 -3.11 8.11
CA ARG A 131 9.63 -2.93 7.11
C ARG A 131 9.19 -1.90 6.08
N LEU A 132 10.12 -1.06 5.64
CA LEU A 132 9.90 -0.17 4.51
C LEU A 132 11.00 -0.41 3.47
N VAL A 133 10.61 -0.48 2.20
CA VAL A 133 11.50 -0.55 1.05
C VAL A 133 11.27 0.68 0.19
N ALA A 134 12.36 1.31 -0.25
CA ALA A 134 12.32 2.46 -1.13
C ALA A 134 12.91 2.08 -2.49
N THR A 135 12.07 2.10 -3.51
CA THR A 135 12.45 1.82 -4.90
C THR A 135 12.59 3.14 -5.65
N LYS A 136 13.75 3.37 -6.28
CA LYS A 136 13.94 4.52 -7.17
C LYS A 136 13.44 4.14 -8.57
N VAL A 137 12.55 4.96 -9.10
CA VAL A 137 12.03 4.83 -10.48
C VAL A 137 12.49 6.04 -11.27
N THR A 138 12.90 5.82 -12.52
CA THR A 138 13.33 6.85 -13.45
C THR A 138 12.42 6.81 -14.65
N PHE A 139 11.72 7.92 -14.91
CA PHE A 139 10.95 8.07 -16.13
C PHE A 139 11.84 8.68 -17.21
N LYS A 140 11.71 8.16 -18.43
CA LYS A 140 12.14 8.92 -19.62
C LYS A 140 11.31 10.21 -19.70
N ARG A 141 11.76 11.15 -20.53
CA ARG A 141 10.89 12.26 -20.91
C ARG A 141 9.77 11.72 -21.80
N LEU A 142 8.54 11.81 -21.31
CA LEU A 142 7.34 11.43 -22.04
C LEU A 142 6.99 12.52 -23.04
N SER A 143 6.59 12.15 -24.25
CA SER A 143 5.95 13.07 -25.18
C SER A 143 4.48 13.30 -24.81
N ASP A 144 3.88 14.34 -25.37
CA ASP A 144 2.45 14.61 -25.18
C ASP A 144 1.59 13.46 -25.72
N GLN A 145 2.01 12.86 -26.85
CA GLN A 145 1.31 11.71 -27.45
C GLN A 145 1.38 10.47 -26.54
N GLU A 146 2.53 10.20 -25.94
CA GLU A 146 2.70 9.07 -25.00
C GLU A 146 1.87 9.27 -23.74
N SER A 147 1.86 10.49 -23.21
CA SER A 147 1.10 10.84 -22.02
C SER A 147 -0.40 10.71 -22.28
N ALA A 148 -0.88 11.21 -23.42
CA ALA A 148 -2.28 11.09 -23.83
C ALA A 148 -2.68 9.62 -24.03
N ALA A 149 -1.86 8.84 -24.73
CA ALA A 149 -2.13 7.41 -24.92
C ALA A 149 -2.20 6.64 -23.59
N TYR A 150 -1.30 6.93 -22.65
CA TYR A 150 -1.32 6.31 -21.33
C TYR A 150 -2.56 6.71 -20.52
N VAL A 151 -2.96 7.97 -20.56
CA VAL A 151 -4.21 8.43 -19.92
C VAL A 151 -5.41 7.67 -20.50
N THR A 152 -5.53 7.59 -21.83
CA THR A 152 -6.62 6.87 -22.51
C THR A 152 -6.67 5.38 -22.17
N SER A 153 -5.53 4.76 -21.85
CA SER A 153 -5.51 3.35 -21.44
C SER A 153 -6.24 3.09 -20.10
N GLY A 154 -6.41 4.11 -19.26
CA GLY A 154 -6.97 3.99 -17.91
C GLY A 154 -6.04 3.31 -16.91
N GLU A 155 -4.84 2.89 -17.31
CA GLU A 155 -3.92 2.16 -16.44
C GLU A 155 -3.43 2.98 -15.24
N GLY A 156 -3.46 4.31 -15.29
CA GLY A 156 -3.08 5.17 -14.17
C GLY A 156 -4.12 5.28 -13.06
N LEU A 157 -5.38 4.94 -13.34
CA LEU A 157 -6.50 5.18 -12.43
C LEU A 157 -6.42 4.33 -11.16
N GLY A 158 -6.73 4.96 -10.03
CA GLY A 158 -6.66 4.38 -8.68
C GLY A 158 -5.23 4.12 -8.17
N LYS A 159 -4.19 4.50 -8.93
CA LYS A 159 -2.79 4.23 -8.57
C LYS A 159 -2.11 5.48 -8.04
N ALA A 160 -1.33 5.31 -6.98
CA ALA A 160 -0.49 6.38 -6.44
C ALA A 160 0.49 6.86 -7.52
N GLY A 161 0.52 8.17 -7.77
CA GLY A 161 1.34 8.76 -8.83
C GLY A 161 0.86 8.48 -10.26
N GLY A 162 -0.33 7.89 -10.44
CA GLY A 162 -0.99 7.80 -11.74
C GLY A 162 -0.33 6.86 -12.75
N TYR A 163 0.44 5.86 -12.33
CA TYR A 163 1.01 4.87 -13.25
C TYR A 163 1.11 3.46 -12.65
N ALA A 164 1.31 2.50 -13.53
CA ALA A 164 1.52 1.09 -13.23
C ALA A 164 2.84 0.58 -13.83
N ILE A 165 3.37 -0.47 -13.20
CA ILE A 165 4.40 -1.39 -13.71
C ILE A 165 3.81 -2.79 -13.54
#